data_AF-A0A914QWE1-F1
#
_entry.id   AF-A0A914QWE1-F1
#
_cell.length_a   1.000
_cell.length_b   1.000
_cell.length_c   1.000
_cell.angle_alpha   90.00
_cell.angle_beta   90.00
_cell.angle_gamma   90.00
#
_symmetry.space_group_name_H-M   'P 1'
#
loop_
_entity.id
_entity.type
_entity.pdbx_description
1 polymer ?
#
loop_
_entity_poly.entity_id
_entity_poly.type
_entity_poly.pdbx_seq_one_letter_code
_entity_poly.pdbx_strand_id
1 'polypeptide(L)' 'MFIPHLDEFNVHSSPVEILPASDALKFSNVFIANPLFDRIPSNLVTLFITPSAVVSPSHVYRLIAECYHPEDFRALHR' A
#
# COMPACT_ATOMS: atom_id res chain seq x y z
N MET A 1 13.67 0.70 0.23
CA MET A 1 12.85 -0.20 -0.60
C MET A 1 12.20 0.64 -1.68
N PHE A 2 12.63 0.45 -2.94
CA PHE A 2 12.08 1.16 -4.10
C PHE A 2 11.05 0.22 -4.71
N ILE A 3 9.76 0.52 -4.54
CA ILE A 3 8.70 -0.19 -5.25
C ILE A 3 8.51 0.59 -6.55
N PRO A 4 8.84 0.04 -7.73
CA PRO A 4 8.54 0.70 -8.98
C PRO A 4 7.00 0.69 -9.17
N HIS A 5 6.47 1.74 -9.83
CA HIS A 5 5.02 1.90 -10.12
C HIS A 5 4.14 2.29 -8.92
N LEU A 6 4.46 3.44 -8.32
CA LEU A 6 3.76 3.99 -7.14
C LEU A 6 2.25 4.17 -7.36
N ASP A 7 1.84 4.44 -8.60
CA ASP A 7 0.45 4.73 -8.96
C ASP A 7 -0.42 3.46 -9.04
N GLU A 8 0.18 2.26 -9.10
CA GLU A 8 -0.53 0.98 -9.25
C GLU A 8 -0.88 0.32 -7.89
N PHE A 9 -0.41 0.87 -6.77
CA PHE A 9 -0.57 0.23 -5.45
C PHE A 9 -1.97 0.43 -4.84
N ASN A 10 -2.63 1.54 -5.15
CA ASN A 10 -3.88 1.88 -4.48
C ASN A 10 -5.02 1.00 -5.03
N VAL A 11 -5.41 0.01 -4.22
CA VAL A 11 -6.64 -0.74 -4.44
C VAL A 11 -7.82 0.19 -4.15
N HIS A 12 -8.75 0.29 -5.09
CA HIS A 12 -9.94 1.12 -4.95
C HIS A 12 -11.16 0.25 -4.63
N SER A 13 -12.00 0.67 -3.69
CA SER A 13 -13.33 0.07 -3.48
C SER A 13 -14.41 0.80 -4.27
N SER A 14 -15.67 0.42 -4.07
CA SER A 14 -16.79 0.97 -4.82
C SER A 14 -16.95 2.47 -4.53
N PRO A 15 -16.98 3.34 -5.56
CA PRO A 15 -17.26 4.76 -5.36
C PRO A 15 -18.64 5.04 -4.75
N VAL A 16 -19.57 4.09 -4.84
CA VAL A 16 -20.93 4.21 -4.27
C VAL A 16 -20.90 4.32 -2.74
N GLU A 17 -19.87 3.78 -2.10
CA GLU A 17 -19.68 3.90 -0.64
C GLU A 17 -19.36 5.34 -0.21
N ILE A 18 -18.79 6.14 -1.12
CA ILE A 18 -18.49 7.57 -0.89
C ILE A 18 -19.66 8.44 -1.34
N LEU A 19 -20.19 8.18 -2.54
CA LEU A 19 -21.29 8.94 -3.11
C LEU A 19 -22.45 8.00 -3.48
N PRO A 20 -23.59 8.08 -2.78
CA PRO A 20 -24.78 7.32 -3.14
C PRO A 20 -25.18 7.56 -4.60
N ALA A 21 -25.60 6.50 -5.29
CA ALA A 21 -25.97 6.58 -6.70
C ALA A 21 -27.12 7.59 -6.98
N SER A 22 -28.00 7.81 -6.00
CA SER A 22 -29.06 8.82 -6.07
C SER A 22 -28.52 10.25 -6.18
N ASP A 23 -27.39 10.52 -5.52
CA ASP A 23 -26.75 11.84 -5.51
C ASP A 23 -25.75 12.00 -6.65
N ALA A 24 -25.25 10.90 -7.21
CA ALA A 24 -24.36 10.92 -8.37
C ALA A 24 -24.98 11.64 -9.57
N LEU A 25 -26.30 11.57 -9.76
CA LEU A 25 -27.02 12.28 -10.83
C LEU A 25 -26.96 13.81 -10.70
N LYS A 26 -26.64 14.35 -9.52
CA LYS A 26 -26.53 15.79 -9.26
C LYS A 26 -25.21 16.38 -9.75
N PHE A 27 -24.23 15.53 -10.07
CA PHE A 27 -22.90 15.93 -10.48
C PHE A 27 -22.63 15.40 -11.89
N SER A 28 -22.43 16.29 -12.87
CA SER A 28 -22.28 15.90 -14.27
C SER A 28 -20.85 15.54 -14.68
N ASN A 29 -19.84 15.90 -13.88
CA ASN A 29 -18.43 15.69 -14.24
C ASN A 29 -17.51 15.62 -13.03
N VAL A 30 -17.63 14.56 -12.23
CA VAL A 30 -16.77 14.33 -11.05
C VAL A 30 -16.12 12.96 -11.15
N PHE A 31 -14.83 12.90 -10.80
CA PHE A 31 -14.11 11.65 -10.60
C PHE A 31 -14.08 11.34 -9.11
N ILE A 32 -14.57 10.16 -8.73
CA ILE A 32 -14.69 9.74 -7.34
C ILE A 32 -13.71 8.59 -7.13
N ALA A 33 -12.64 8.87 -6.40
CA ALA A 33 -11.68 7.87 -5.98
C ALA A 33 -12.05 7.36 -4.59
N ASN A 34 -12.05 6.03 -4.41
CA ASN A 34 -12.20 5.39 -3.10
C ASN A 34 -11.01 4.48 -2.80
N PRO A 35 -9.81 5.03 -2.51
CA PRO A 35 -8.64 4.23 -2.19
C PRO A 35 -8.82 3.56 -0.82
N LEU A 36 -8.58 2.26 -0.75
CA LEU A 36 -8.70 1.47 0.50
C LEU A 36 -7.52 1.65 1.44
N PHE A 37 -6.35 1.98 0.91
CA PHE A 37 -5.10 2.05 1.65
C PHE A 37 -4.35 3.34 1.35
N ASP A 38 -3.50 3.75 2.29
CA ASP A 38 -2.59 4.88 2.13
C ASP A 38 -1.14 4.44 2.35
N ARG A 39 -0.21 5.12 1.71
CA ARG A 39 1.21 4.83 1.78
C ARG A 39 1.88 5.73 2.79
N ILE A 40 2.38 5.14 3.86
CA ILE A 40 3.13 5.86 4.89
C ILE A 40 4.65 5.77 4.63
N PRO A 41 5.35 6.90 4.46
CA PRO A 41 6.81 6.93 4.38
C PRO A 41 7.50 6.35 5.62
N SER A 42 8.60 5.61 5.43
CA SER A 42 9.29 4.92 6.52
C SER A 42 9.90 5.86 7.57
N ASN A 43 10.21 7.10 7.21
CA ASN A 43 10.74 8.12 8.14
C ASN A 43 9.69 8.63 9.13
N LEU A 44 8.40 8.32 8.92
CA LEU A 44 7.33 8.62 9.87
C LEU A 44 7.06 7.46 10.83
N VAL A 45 7.67 6.30 10.60
CA VAL A 45 7.53 5.13 11.46
C VAL A 45 8.73 5.06 12.39
N THR A 46 8.50 4.91 13.69
CA THR A 46 9.59 4.82 14.68
C THR A 46 9.99 3.38 14.97
N LEU A 47 9.00 2.46 14.96
CA LEU A 47 9.17 1.10 15.45
C LEU A 47 8.13 0.17 14.83
N PHE A 48 8.56 -1.03 14.47
CA PHE A 48 7.69 -2.14 14.08
C PHE A 48 7.62 -3.14 15.22
N ILE A 49 6.41 -3.52 15.62
CA ILE A 49 6.19 -4.58 16.61
C ILE A 49 5.66 -5.79 15.84
N THR A 50 6.42 -6.89 15.86
CA THR A 50 6.04 -8.17 15.27
C THR A 50 5.86 -9.21 16.38
N PRO A 51 5.20 -10.36 16.10
CA PRO A 51 5.03 -11.40 17.10
C PRO A 51 6.35 -11.91 17.72
N SER A 52 7.45 -11.81 16.98
CA SER A 52 8.76 -12.35 17.38
C SER A 52 9.76 -11.28 17.81
N ALA A 53 9.58 -10.01 17.42
CA ALA A 53 10.57 -8.98 17.68
C ALA A 53 10.03 -7.55 17.63
N VAL A 54 10.79 -6.65 18.25
CA VAL A 54 10.65 -5.21 18.10
C VAL A 54 11.76 -4.72 17.18
N VAL A 55 11.41 -4.06 16.08
CA VAL A 55 12.32 -3.84 14.94
C VAL A 55 12.30 -2.36 14.55
N SER A 56 13.48 -1.73 14.51
CA SER A 56 13.62 -0.40 13.94
C SER A 56 13.38 -0.43 12.43
N PRO A 57 12.78 0.61 11.81
CA PRO A 57 12.62 0.70 10.36
C PRO A 57 13.91 0.43 9.56
N SER A 58 15.06 0.81 10.11
CA SER A 58 16.36 0.56 9.50
C SER A 58 16.71 -0.93 9.36
N HIS A 59 16.12 -1.81 10.18
CA HIS A 59 16.42 -3.25 10.20
C HIS A 59 15.46 -4.10 9.36
N VAL A 60 14.43 -3.50 8.75
CA VAL A 60 13.42 -4.23 7.97
C VAL A 60 14.05 -4.99 6.79
N TYR A 61 15.08 -4.45 6.15
CA TYR A 61 15.77 -5.14 5.04
C TYR A 61 16.40 -6.47 5.48
N ARG A 62 16.86 -6.57 6.74
CA ARG A 62 17.45 -7.79 7.27
C ARG A 62 16.38 -8.85 7.45
N LEU A 63 15.21 -8.47 7.99
CA LEU A 63 14.07 -9.38 8.10
C LEU A 63 13.65 -9.92 6.72
N ILE A 64 13.63 -9.06 5.70
CA ILE A 64 13.29 -9.49 4.35
C ILE A 64 14.29 -10.54 3.84
N ALA A 65 15.59 -10.34 4.06
CA ALA A 65 16.62 -11.31 3.68
C ALA A 65 16.57 -12.62 4.49
N GLU A 66 16.08 -12.56 5.73
CA GLU A 66 15.88 -13.74 6.59
C GLU A 66 14.63 -14.54 6.18
N CYS A 67 13.57 -13.87 5.72
CA CYS A 67 12.27 -14.49 5.40
C CYS A 67 12.12 -14.90 3.93
N TYR A 68 12.82 -14.25 3.00
CA TYR A 68 12.65 -14.45 1.56
C TYR A 68 13.97 -14.77 0.88
N HIS A 69 13.96 -15.68 -0.09
CA HIS A 69 15.14 -15.96 -0.89
C HIS A 69 15.34 -14.83 -1.92
N PRO A 70 16.58 -14.34 -2.16
CA PRO A 70 16.81 -13.24 -3.10
C PRO A 70 16.29 -13.48 -4.52
N GLU A 71 16.23 -14.75 -4.96
CA GLU A 71 15.73 -15.11 -6.29
C GLU A 71 14.20 -14.99 -6.42
N ASP A 72 13.44 -15.01 -5.32
CA ASP A 72 11.98 -14.89 -5.35
C ASP A 72 11.53 -13.50 -5.85
N PHE A 73 12.38 -12.49 -5.66
CA PHE A 73 12.13 -11.13 -6.17
C PHE A 73 12.15 -11.05 -7.69
N ARG A 74 12.83 -11.97 -8.39
CA ARG A 74 12.93 -11.97 -9.85
C ARG A 74 11.72 -12.61 -10.53
N ALA A 75 11.03 -13.53 -9.85
CA ALA A 75 9.89 -14.24 -10.40
C ALA A 75 8.64 -13.35 -10.58
N LEU A 76 8.59 -12.20 -9.91
CA LEU A 76 7.46 -11.25 -9.95
C LEU A 76 7.43 -10.35 -11.21
N HIS A 77 8.42 -10.46 -12.11
CA HIS A 77 8.53 -9.67 -13.34
C HIS A 77 8.38 -10.48 -14.63
N ARG A 78 7.77 -11.68 -14.59
CA ARG A 78 7.42 -12.47 -15.78
C ARG A 78 5.92 -12.46 -16.06
#